data_AF-A0A2N1PW95-F1
#
_entry.id   AF-A0A2N1PW95-F1
#
_cell.length_a   1.000
_cell.length_b   1.000
_cell.length_c   1.000
_cell.angle_alpha   90.00
_cell.angle_beta   90.00
_cell.angle_gamma   90.00
#
_symmetry.space_group_name_H-M   'P 1'
#
loop_
_entity.id
_entity.type
_entity.pdbx_description
1 polymer ?
#
loop_
_entity_poly.entity_id
_entity_poly.type
_entity_poly.pdbx_seq_one_letter_code
_entity_poly.pdbx_strand_id
1 'polypeptide(L)'
;FIAKGQNPKVAMKHIEIPAPFKKKFLSQIIAQVFKLLHISETSKMLDRLKDLGFRYSTVAGITVSFADINVFSGKQARIEETNQNIEQITEWYEDGMLTDSERRDLVIKEWQDAREDIQKGLMAEFDKDNNIYMMSDSGARGNASNFAQLAGMRGLMNNPKGEIIEVPVQASFREGLTVSEFFISTHGARKGSTDTALKTAESGYLTRRLVDVSQDVIVVEEDCGTERGVVMASVFDDTKEIVPLYDRLVGRYAAKDVINPKAKNEVYVKRNELITEEIAASIIKAGIESVEIRSNLTCNSDNGVCAKCYGRNLATNTRVEVGEAVGVVAAQSIGEPGTQLTMRTFHTGGVASTSDITQGLPRIQELFEARNPKGKAILSEVDGKVKAVDRQRGGVSIITIVDKEDKEFKYTV
;
A
#
# COMPACT_ATOMS: atom_id res chain seq x y z
N PHE A 1 -21.74 -32.58 1.39
CA PHE A 1 -22.58 -33.67 0.87
C PHE A 1 -23.49 -34.16 1.97
N ILE A 2 -24.80 -34.30 1.72
CA ILE A 2 -25.78 -34.77 2.71
C ILE A 2 -25.73 -36.30 2.75
N ALA A 3 -25.67 -36.89 3.95
CA ALA A 3 -25.68 -38.34 4.11
C ALA A 3 -27.02 -38.94 3.68
N LYS A 4 -27.00 -40.15 3.08
CA LYS A 4 -28.24 -40.87 2.73
C LYS A 4 -29.09 -41.08 3.99
N GLY A 5 -30.38 -40.72 3.93
CA GLY A 5 -31.34 -40.89 5.01
C GLY A 5 -31.64 -39.62 5.83
N GLN A 6 -30.92 -38.51 5.61
CA GLN A 6 -31.25 -37.23 6.23
C GLN A 6 -32.27 -36.44 5.41
N ASN A 7 -33.24 -35.82 6.09
CA ASN A 7 -34.21 -34.92 5.46
C ASN A 7 -33.48 -33.68 4.91
N PRO A 8 -33.51 -33.43 3.58
CA PRO A 8 -32.77 -32.32 2.96
C PRO A 8 -33.11 -30.95 3.56
N LYS A 9 -34.36 -30.73 3.99
CA LYS A 9 -34.80 -29.46 4.58
C LYS A 9 -34.17 -29.18 5.95
N VAL A 10 -33.89 -30.24 6.72
CA VAL A 10 -33.25 -30.12 8.04
C VAL A 10 -31.73 -29.98 7.85
N ALA A 11 -31.15 -30.76 6.95
CA ALA A 11 -29.73 -30.67 6.64
C ALA A 11 -29.34 -29.31 6.02
N MET A 12 -30.16 -28.75 5.12
CA MET A 12 -29.89 -27.43 4.51
C MET A 12 -29.90 -26.26 5.50
N LYS A 13 -30.62 -26.36 6.62
CA LYS A 13 -30.59 -25.32 7.68
C LYS A 13 -29.28 -25.30 8.47
N HIS A 14 -28.53 -26.40 8.45
CA HIS A 14 -27.28 -26.57 9.19
C HIS A 14 -26.03 -26.52 8.29
N ILE A 15 -26.20 -26.35 6.98
CA ILE A 15 -25.10 -26.15 6.05
C ILE A 15 -24.73 -24.66 6.07
N GLU A 16 -23.47 -24.36 6.39
CA GLU A 16 -22.95 -23.00 6.27
C GLU A 16 -23.05 -22.53 4.81
N ILE A 17 -23.62 -21.34 4.62
CA ILE A 17 -23.76 -20.75 3.30
C ILE A 17 -22.34 -20.34 2.85
N PRO A 18 -21.84 -20.86 1.71
CA PRO A 18 -20.53 -20.49 1.22
C PRO A 18 -20.51 -19.00 0.85
N ALA A 19 -19.40 -18.34 1.14
CA ALA A 19 -19.20 -16.95 0.76
C ALA A 19 -19.16 -16.77 -0.76
N PRO A 20 -19.59 -15.59 -1.28
CA PRO A 20 -19.56 -15.31 -2.72
C PRO A 20 -18.11 -15.21 -3.25
N PHE A 21 -17.94 -15.49 -4.53
CA PHE A 21 -16.65 -15.36 -5.22
C PHE A 21 -16.35 -13.88 -5.52
N LYS A 22 -15.55 -13.27 -4.65
CA LYS A 22 -15.06 -11.89 -4.81
C LYS A 22 -13.91 -11.83 -5.83
N LYS A 23 -13.60 -10.61 -6.29
CA LYS A 23 -12.50 -10.34 -7.22
C LYS A 23 -11.18 -11.02 -6.83
N LYS A 24 -10.79 -10.94 -5.55
CA LYS A 24 -9.54 -11.55 -5.04
C LYS A 24 -9.50 -13.06 -5.23
N PHE A 25 -10.60 -13.74 -4.97
CA PHE A 25 -10.71 -15.19 -5.12
C PHE A 25 -10.63 -15.60 -6.60
N LEU A 26 -11.30 -14.86 -7.49
CA LEU A 26 -11.19 -15.07 -8.93
C LEU A 26 -9.75 -14.86 -9.43
N SER A 27 -9.05 -13.83 -8.94
CA SER A 27 -7.63 -13.61 -9.27
C SER A 27 -6.74 -14.78 -8.83
N GLN A 28 -6.99 -15.38 -7.68
CA GLN A 28 -6.26 -16.58 -7.21
C GLN A 28 -6.52 -17.78 -8.11
N ILE A 29 -7.77 -18.01 -8.55
CA ILE A 29 -8.09 -19.08 -9.50
C ILE A 29 -7.35 -18.86 -10.81
N ILE A 30 -7.38 -17.64 -11.36
CA ILE A 30 -6.69 -17.31 -12.62
C ILE A 30 -5.19 -17.56 -12.49
N ALA A 31 -4.56 -17.12 -11.39
CA ALA A 31 -3.15 -17.35 -11.13
C ALA A 31 -2.80 -18.85 -11.06
N GLN A 32 -3.62 -19.65 -10.38
CA GLN A 32 -3.41 -21.09 -10.27
C GLN A 32 -3.58 -21.81 -11.62
N VAL A 33 -4.59 -21.42 -12.40
CA VAL A 33 -4.81 -21.96 -13.76
C VAL A 33 -3.64 -21.61 -14.67
N PHE A 34 -3.14 -20.38 -14.62
CA PHE A 34 -1.98 -19.94 -15.39
C PHE A 34 -0.71 -20.72 -15.03
N LYS A 35 -0.49 -20.97 -13.73
CA LYS A 35 0.63 -21.77 -13.25
C LYS A 35 0.61 -23.21 -13.76
N LEU A 36 -0.58 -23.84 -13.83
CA LEU A 36 -0.72 -25.26 -14.18
C LEU A 36 -0.89 -25.52 -15.69
N LEU A 37 -1.63 -24.66 -16.40
CA LEU A 37 -2.08 -24.91 -17.77
C LEU A 37 -1.51 -23.94 -18.80
N HIS A 38 -0.65 -23.00 -18.38
CA HIS A 38 0.01 -22.00 -19.22
C HIS A 38 -0.98 -21.14 -20.05
N ILE A 39 -0.45 -20.41 -21.04
CA ILE A 39 -1.12 -19.28 -21.70
C ILE A 39 -2.44 -19.68 -22.40
N SER A 40 -2.43 -20.76 -23.21
CA SER A 40 -3.55 -21.04 -24.12
C SER A 40 -4.84 -21.42 -23.38
N GLU A 41 -4.76 -22.25 -22.34
CA GLU A 41 -5.95 -22.69 -21.61
C GLU A 41 -6.44 -21.61 -20.64
N THR A 42 -5.53 -20.83 -20.05
CA THR A 42 -5.92 -19.64 -19.27
C THR A 42 -6.68 -18.64 -20.12
N SER A 43 -6.25 -18.37 -21.36
CA SER A 43 -6.96 -17.46 -22.27
C SER A 43 -8.39 -17.92 -22.56
N LYS A 44 -8.58 -19.21 -22.91
CA LYS A 44 -9.93 -19.78 -23.14
C LYS A 44 -10.81 -19.71 -21.89
N MET A 45 -10.24 -19.97 -20.71
CA MET A 45 -10.95 -19.91 -19.43
C MET A 45 -11.39 -18.48 -19.09
N LEU A 46 -10.55 -17.47 -19.35
CA LEU A 46 -10.86 -16.06 -19.15
C LEU A 46 -12.04 -15.61 -20.03
N ASP A 47 -12.07 -16.01 -21.30
CA ASP A 47 -13.21 -15.68 -22.18
C ASP A 47 -14.52 -16.28 -21.68
N ARG A 48 -14.50 -17.56 -21.26
CA ARG A 48 -15.68 -18.20 -20.66
C ARG A 48 -16.13 -17.50 -19.38
N LEU A 49 -15.18 -17.09 -18.52
CA LEU A 49 -15.47 -16.38 -17.29
C LEU A 49 -16.09 -15.00 -17.58
N LYS A 50 -15.56 -14.28 -18.58
CA LYS A 50 -16.09 -13.00 -19.06
C LYS A 50 -17.53 -13.15 -19.55
N ASP A 51 -17.79 -14.12 -20.44
CA ASP A 51 -19.11 -14.33 -21.02
C ASP A 51 -20.13 -14.75 -19.95
N LEU A 52 -19.73 -15.60 -19.01
CA LEU A 52 -20.54 -15.99 -17.86
C LEU A 52 -20.87 -14.79 -16.99
N GLY A 53 -19.86 -13.96 -16.68
CA GLY A 53 -20.00 -12.75 -15.90
C GLY A 53 -20.97 -11.75 -16.53
N PHE A 54 -20.84 -11.47 -17.83
CA PHE A 54 -21.74 -10.56 -18.55
C PHE A 54 -23.18 -11.06 -18.64
N ARG A 55 -23.36 -12.37 -18.85
CA ARG A 55 -24.70 -12.97 -18.88
C ARG A 55 -25.40 -12.82 -17.53
N TYR A 56 -24.73 -13.21 -16.44
CA TYR A 56 -25.36 -13.18 -15.11
C TYR A 56 -25.45 -11.77 -14.51
N SER A 57 -24.55 -10.85 -14.86
CA SER A 57 -24.70 -9.45 -14.44
C SER A 57 -25.92 -8.79 -15.10
N THR A 58 -26.22 -9.14 -16.35
CA THR A 58 -27.42 -8.66 -17.06
C THR A 58 -28.69 -9.23 -16.42
N VAL A 59 -28.70 -10.51 -16.05
CA VAL A 59 -29.85 -11.16 -15.38
C VAL A 59 -30.05 -10.64 -13.96
N ALA A 60 -28.96 -10.30 -13.25
CA ALA A 60 -29.03 -9.79 -11.89
C ALA A 60 -29.76 -8.43 -11.79
N GLY A 61 -29.87 -7.67 -12.88
CA GLY A 61 -30.65 -6.43 -12.90
C GLY A 61 -30.14 -5.37 -11.92
N ILE A 62 -28.83 -5.33 -11.67
CA ILE A 62 -28.22 -4.38 -10.72
C ILE A 62 -28.52 -2.96 -11.18
N THR A 63 -29.18 -2.20 -10.33
CA THR A 63 -29.59 -0.82 -10.57
C THR A 63 -29.19 0.07 -9.40
N VAL A 64 -29.22 1.38 -9.60
CA VAL A 64 -29.00 2.37 -8.55
C VAL A 64 -30.20 3.31 -8.52
N SER A 65 -30.88 3.34 -7.40
CA SER A 65 -31.98 4.25 -7.10
C SER A 65 -31.63 5.16 -5.93
N PHE A 66 -32.32 6.30 -5.84
CA PHE A 66 -32.31 7.10 -4.62
C PHE A 66 -32.83 6.30 -3.42
N ALA A 67 -33.66 5.27 -3.62
CA ALA A 67 -34.12 4.41 -2.53
C ALA A 67 -33.01 3.49 -1.96
N ASP A 68 -31.95 3.22 -2.74
CA ASP A 68 -30.89 2.28 -2.34
C ASP A 68 -29.83 2.95 -1.44
N ILE A 69 -29.83 4.27 -1.35
CA ILE A 69 -28.85 5.04 -0.57
C ILE A 69 -29.47 5.33 0.79
N ASN A 70 -29.26 4.49 1.79
CA ASN A 70 -29.75 4.73 3.14
C ASN A 70 -28.79 5.64 3.92
N VAL A 71 -29.32 6.71 4.52
CA VAL A 71 -28.55 7.53 5.47
C VAL A 71 -28.42 6.77 6.77
N PHE A 72 -27.24 6.84 7.39
CA PHE A 72 -27.00 6.24 8.70
C PHE A 72 -27.95 6.82 9.75
N SER A 73 -28.71 5.96 10.42
CA SER A 73 -29.76 6.38 11.37
C SER A 73 -29.20 7.10 12.60
N GLY A 74 -28.02 6.68 13.08
CA GLY A 74 -27.33 7.29 14.24
C GLY A 74 -26.58 8.59 13.92
N LYS A 75 -26.67 9.10 12.69
CA LYS A 75 -25.86 10.25 12.23
C LYS A 75 -26.10 11.51 13.07
N GLN A 76 -27.35 11.91 13.25
CA GLN A 76 -27.68 13.16 13.93
C GLN A 76 -27.28 13.14 15.41
N ALA A 77 -27.47 12.00 16.08
CA ALA A 77 -27.04 11.82 17.46
C ALA A 77 -25.52 11.97 17.61
N ARG A 78 -24.74 11.40 16.67
CA ARG A 78 -23.27 11.51 16.70
C ARG A 78 -22.79 12.93 16.41
N ILE A 79 -23.44 13.65 15.50
CA ILE A 79 -23.11 15.06 15.21
C ILE A 79 -23.38 15.95 16.43
N GLU A 80 -24.52 15.74 17.10
CA GLU A 80 -24.87 16.50 18.30
C GLU A 80 -23.88 16.27 19.44
N GLU A 81 -23.49 15.01 19.67
CA GLU A 81 -22.45 14.64 20.65
C GLU A 81 -21.11 15.33 20.33
N THR A 82 -20.68 15.30 19.07
CA THR A 82 -19.46 15.97 18.64
C THR A 82 -19.54 17.50 18.81
N ASN A 83 -20.68 18.13 18.53
CA ASN A 83 -20.86 19.56 18.76
C ASN A 83 -20.75 19.91 20.25
N GLN A 84 -21.34 19.11 21.14
CA GLN A 84 -21.21 19.29 22.59
C GLN A 84 -19.76 19.18 23.07
N ASN A 85 -19.02 18.19 22.56
CA ASN A 85 -17.60 18.04 22.87
C ASN A 85 -16.77 19.25 22.38
N ILE A 86 -17.11 19.81 21.22
CA ILE A 86 -16.44 21.00 20.67
C ILE A 86 -16.77 22.25 21.47
N GLU A 87 -18.00 22.41 21.95
CA GLU A 87 -18.37 23.49 22.86
C GLU A 87 -17.53 23.44 24.14
N GLN A 88 -17.34 22.25 24.73
CA GLN A 88 -16.47 22.07 25.89
C GLN A 88 -15.00 22.42 25.58
N ILE A 89 -14.48 22.00 24.42
CA ILE A 89 -13.12 22.37 23.99
C ILE A 89 -12.98 23.90 23.81
N THR A 90 -14.05 24.55 23.34
CA THR A 90 -14.09 26.00 23.17
C THR A 90 -14.14 26.71 24.51
N GLU A 91 -14.89 26.19 25.48
CA GLU A 91 -14.92 26.70 26.86
C GLU A 91 -13.54 26.60 27.52
N TRP A 92 -12.83 25.47 27.39
CA TRP A 92 -11.47 25.32 27.88
C TRP A 92 -10.48 26.32 27.25
N TYR A 93 -10.71 26.69 26.00
CA TYR A 93 -9.93 27.73 25.34
C TYR A 93 -10.26 29.12 25.88
N GLU A 94 -11.54 29.44 26.09
CA GLU A 94 -11.99 30.71 26.68
C GLU A 94 -11.51 30.89 28.13
N ASP A 95 -11.47 29.80 28.90
CA ASP A 95 -10.89 29.73 30.25
C ASP A 95 -9.35 29.83 30.27
N GLY A 96 -8.71 29.81 29.10
CA GLY A 96 -7.26 29.91 28.95
C GLY A 96 -6.48 28.64 29.28
N MET A 97 -7.14 27.48 29.33
CA MET A 97 -6.50 26.17 29.57
C MET A 97 -5.80 25.62 28.32
N LEU A 98 -6.21 26.05 27.13
CA LEU A 98 -5.69 25.58 25.84
C LEU A 98 -5.11 26.73 25.01
N THR A 99 -4.07 26.43 24.23
CA THR A 99 -3.64 27.31 23.15
C THR A 99 -4.53 27.15 21.91
N ASP A 100 -4.53 28.14 21.01
CA ASP A 100 -5.33 28.09 19.77
C ASP A 100 -4.95 26.90 18.87
N SER A 101 -3.65 26.58 18.81
CA SER A 101 -3.14 25.40 18.08
C SER A 101 -3.65 24.09 18.67
N GLU A 102 -3.59 23.94 20.00
CA GLU A 102 -4.06 22.72 20.67
C GLU A 102 -5.57 22.56 20.53
N ARG A 103 -6.33 23.65 20.69
CA ARG A 103 -7.77 23.69 20.46
C ARG A 103 -8.11 23.21 19.05
N ARG A 104 -7.44 23.77 18.04
CA ARG A 104 -7.67 23.41 16.62
C ARG A 104 -7.38 21.93 16.36
N ASP A 105 -6.29 21.39 16.89
CA ASP A 105 -5.93 19.97 16.73
C ASP A 105 -6.97 19.05 17.41
N LEU A 106 -7.47 19.43 18.58
CA LEU A 106 -8.53 18.70 19.28
C LEU A 106 -9.85 18.71 18.49
N VAL A 107 -10.27 19.86 17.96
CA VAL A 107 -11.47 19.98 17.11
C VAL A 107 -11.35 19.13 15.85
N ILE A 108 -10.19 19.15 15.19
CA ILE A 108 -9.94 18.32 14.00
C ILE A 108 -10.05 16.84 14.35
N LYS A 109 -9.44 16.42 15.47
CA LYS A 109 -9.47 15.03 15.92
C LYS A 109 -10.91 14.57 16.20
N GLU A 110 -11.70 15.36 16.91
CA GLU A 110 -13.09 15.01 17.24
C GLU A 110 -13.93 14.79 15.97
N TRP A 111 -13.79 15.67 14.97
CA TRP A 111 -14.48 15.51 13.68
C TRP A 111 -13.97 14.31 12.86
N GLN A 112 -12.69 13.95 12.98
CA GLN A 112 -12.14 12.75 12.35
C GLN A 112 -12.75 11.48 12.97
N ASP A 113 -12.81 11.42 14.30
CA ASP A 113 -13.39 10.31 15.06
C ASP A 113 -14.89 10.16 14.73
N ALA A 114 -15.63 11.27 14.72
CA ALA A 114 -17.05 11.29 14.32
C ALA A 114 -17.27 10.74 12.90
N ARG A 115 -16.42 11.11 11.94
CA ARG A 115 -16.48 10.62 10.56
C ARG A 115 -16.22 9.11 10.49
N GLU A 116 -15.26 8.61 11.25
CA GLU A 116 -14.95 7.18 11.29
C GLU A 116 -16.09 6.36 11.90
N ASP A 117 -16.71 6.86 12.95
CA ASP A 117 -17.86 6.21 13.59
C ASP A 117 -19.06 6.16 12.66
N ILE A 118 -19.37 7.27 11.97
CA ILE A 118 -20.42 7.30 10.95
C ILE A 118 -20.10 6.33 9.81
N GLN A 119 -18.84 6.24 9.37
CA GLN A 119 -18.44 5.29 8.32
C GLN A 119 -18.62 3.82 8.76
N LYS A 120 -18.25 3.48 10.00
CA LYS A 120 -18.41 2.12 10.55
C LYS A 120 -19.88 1.78 10.76
N GLY A 121 -20.66 2.70 11.33
CA GLY A 121 -22.09 2.55 11.56
C GLY A 121 -22.86 2.37 10.27
N LEU A 122 -22.58 3.20 9.27
CA LEU A 122 -23.18 3.10 7.93
C LEU A 122 -22.93 1.71 7.31
N MET A 123 -21.69 1.21 7.38
CA MET A 123 -21.35 -0.11 6.83
C MET A 123 -21.98 -1.29 7.57
N ALA A 124 -22.29 -1.13 8.85
CA ALA A 124 -22.97 -2.15 9.64
C ALA A 124 -24.49 -2.18 9.38
N GLU A 125 -25.09 -1.03 9.05
CA GLU A 125 -26.52 -0.88 8.79
C GLU A 125 -26.91 -1.24 7.34
N PHE A 126 -25.95 -1.28 6.41
CA PHE A 126 -26.20 -1.65 5.02
C PHE A 126 -26.70 -3.10 4.90
N ASP A 127 -27.83 -3.27 4.21
CA ASP A 127 -28.33 -4.58 3.82
C ASP A 127 -27.38 -5.24 2.80
N LYS A 128 -27.16 -6.53 2.96
CA LYS A 128 -26.30 -7.33 2.08
C LYS A 128 -26.89 -7.48 0.67
N ASP A 129 -28.23 -7.42 0.57
CA ASP A 129 -28.94 -7.52 -0.70
C ASP A 129 -29.02 -6.16 -1.44
N ASN A 130 -28.51 -5.08 -0.84
CA ASN A 130 -28.45 -3.78 -1.49
C ASN A 130 -27.46 -3.80 -2.67
N ASN A 131 -27.92 -3.36 -3.85
CA ASN A 131 -27.11 -3.26 -5.07
C ASN A 131 -25.80 -2.50 -4.87
N ILE A 132 -25.85 -1.41 -4.12
CA ILE A 132 -24.69 -0.55 -3.84
C ILE A 132 -23.67 -1.29 -2.97
N TYR A 133 -24.17 -2.03 -1.96
CA TYR A 133 -23.33 -2.86 -1.10
C TYR A 133 -22.68 -4.00 -1.91
N MET A 134 -23.45 -4.69 -2.76
CA MET A 134 -22.93 -5.76 -3.62
C MET A 134 -21.80 -5.29 -4.54
N MET A 135 -21.90 -4.08 -5.12
CA MET A 135 -20.85 -3.51 -5.97
C MET A 135 -19.55 -3.20 -5.20
N SER A 136 -19.69 -2.74 -3.96
CA SER A 136 -18.57 -2.46 -3.05
C SER A 136 -17.89 -3.75 -2.57
N ASP A 137 -18.68 -4.67 -1.99
CA ASP A 137 -18.19 -5.88 -1.33
C ASP A 137 -17.58 -6.88 -2.32
N SER A 138 -18.10 -6.95 -3.55
CA SER A 138 -17.52 -7.75 -4.64
C SER A 138 -16.14 -7.25 -5.09
N GLY A 139 -15.79 -6.00 -4.78
CA GLY A 139 -14.58 -5.33 -5.24
C GLY A 139 -14.65 -4.87 -6.70
N ALA A 140 -15.87 -4.76 -7.27
CA ALA A 140 -16.07 -4.26 -8.62
C ALA A 140 -15.83 -2.75 -8.69
N ARG A 141 -16.48 -1.96 -7.82
CA ARG A 141 -16.31 -0.52 -7.75
C ARG A 141 -16.85 0.04 -6.43
N GLY A 142 -16.11 0.97 -5.84
CA GLY A 142 -16.50 1.64 -4.59
C GLY A 142 -15.56 1.27 -3.44
N ASN A 143 -15.42 2.20 -2.50
CA ASN A 143 -14.69 2.00 -1.26
C ASN A 143 -15.54 2.57 -0.12
N ALA A 144 -15.25 2.20 1.13
CA ALA A 144 -16.07 2.64 2.26
C ALA A 144 -16.09 4.16 2.47
N SER A 145 -15.00 4.85 2.11
CA SER A 145 -14.91 6.31 2.17
C SER A 145 -15.89 6.99 1.20
N ASN A 146 -16.03 6.48 -0.02
CA ASN A 146 -16.94 7.01 -1.03
C ASN A 146 -18.39 6.86 -0.58
N PHE A 147 -18.73 5.74 0.07
CA PHE A 147 -20.07 5.52 0.63
C PHE A 147 -20.34 6.44 1.82
N ALA A 148 -19.35 6.64 2.70
CA ALA A 148 -19.46 7.62 3.77
C ALA A 148 -19.75 9.03 3.22
N GLN A 149 -19.11 9.44 2.12
CA GLN A 149 -19.41 10.73 1.48
C GLN A 149 -20.81 10.78 0.84
N LEU A 150 -21.29 9.67 0.29
CA LEU A 150 -22.58 9.60 -0.39
C LEU A 150 -23.76 9.64 0.59
N ALA A 151 -23.66 8.92 1.72
CA ALA A 151 -24.79 8.64 2.62
C ALA A 151 -24.51 8.92 4.11
N GLY A 152 -23.28 9.26 4.49
CA GLY A 152 -22.87 9.58 5.85
C GLY A 152 -22.60 11.07 6.01
N MET A 153 -21.33 11.46 5.91
CA MET A 153 -20.89 12.85 5.91
C MET A 153 -19.66 13.00 5.01
N ARG A 154 -19.44 14.20 4.47
CA ARG A 154 -18.26 14.46 3.65
C ARG A 154 -17.00 14.69 4.51
N GLY A 155 -17.16 15.33 5.67
CA GLY A 155 -16.09 15.54 6.66
C GLY A 155 -15.28 16.82 6.45
N LEU A 156 -14.10 16.85 7.04
CA LEU A 156 -13.19 17.99 7.00
C LEU A 156 -12.55 18.17 5.61
N MET A 157 -12.38 19.42 5.21
CA MET A 157 -11.84 19.82 3.91
C MET A 157 -10.53 20.61 4.07
N ASN A 158 -9.64 20.49 3.10
CA ASN A 158 -8.43 21.29 3.06
C ASN A 158 -8.67 22.64 2.34
N ASN A 159 -8.10 23.70 2.91
CA ASN A 159 -8.01 25.00 2.25
C ASN A 159 -6.99 24.95 1.09
N PRO A 160 -6.91 26.00 0.25
CA PRO A 160 -5.92 26.05 -0.85
C PRO A 160 -4.47 25.90 -0.38
N LYS A 161 -4.14 26.39 0.83
CA LYS A 161 -2.81 26.28 1.43
C LYS A 161 -2.47 24.84 1.87
N GLY A 162 -3.47 23.98 2.04
CA GLY A 162 -3.32 22.60 2.50
C GLY A 162 -3.63 22.39 3.98
N GLU A 163 -4.08 23.42 4.69
CA GLU A 163 -4.49 23.31 6.09
C GLU A 163 -5.96 22.87 6.16
N ILE A 164 -6.29 22.09 7.19
CA ILE A 164 -7.64 21.60 7.43
C ILE A 164 -8.54 22.76 7.87
N ILE A 165 -9.73 22.88 7.29
CA ILE A 165 -10.75 23.84 7.72
C ILE A 165 -11.49 23.24 8.92
N GLU A 166 -11.58 23.98 10.02
CA GLU A 166 -12.20 23.53 11.28
C GLU A 166 -13.71 23.26 11.15
N VAL A 167 -14.38 23.97 10.25
CA VAL A 167 -15.80 23.76 9.94
C VAL A 167 -15.94 22.58 8.97
N PRO A 168 -16.51 21.43 9.38
CA PRO A 168 -16.68 20.28 8.51
C PRO A 168 -17.87 20.48 7.57
N VAL A 169 -17.93 19.64 6.54
CA VAL A 169 -19.12 19.43 5.74
C VAL A 169 -19.92 18.27 6.33
N GLN A 170 -21.00 18.59 7.03
CA GLN A 170 -21.82 17.62 7.78
C GLN A 170 -22.82 16.91 6.85
N ALA A 171 -23.31 17.61 5.82
CA ALA A 171 -24.19 17.03 4.82
C ALA A 171 -23.48 15.96 3.97
N SER A 172 -24.24 14.94 3.60
CA SER A 172 -23.89 13.98 2.55
C SER A 172 -24.40 14.44 1.20
N PHE A 173 -23.91 13.83 0.11
CA PHE A 173 -24.43 14.12 -1.22
C PHE A 173 -25.90 13.75 -1.40
N ARG A 174 -26.39 12.77 -0.64
CA ARG A 174 -27.81 12.40 -0.62
C ARG A 174 -28.69 13.50 -0.02
N GLU A 175 -28.27 14.09 1.09
CA GLU A 175 -29.06 15.11 1.80
C GLU A 175 -29.00 16.46 1.06
N GLY A 176 -27.91 16.71 0.34
CA GLY A 176 -27.66 17.95 -0.36
C GLY A 176 -26.84 18.93 0.49
N LEU A 177 -25.90 19.60 -0.17
CA LEU A 177 -24.96 20.52 0.46
C LEU A 177 -25.56 21.93 0.53
N THR A 178 -25.33 22.62 1.65
CA THR A 178 -25.59 24.07 1.70
C THR A 178 -24.64 24.85 0.80
N VAL A 179 -24.96 26.12 0.50
CA VAL A 179 -24.12 26.97 -0.36
C VAL A 179 -22.70 27.11 0.20
N SER A 180 -22.57 27.30 1.52
CA SER A 180 -21.28 27.44 2.20
C SER A 180 -20.48 26.13 2.17
N GLU A 181 -21.11 25.00 2.46
CA GLU A 181 -20.46 23.68 2.41
C GLU A 181 -20.01 23.32 0.99
N PHE A 182 -20.84 23.63 -0.01
CA PHE A 182 -20.50 23.42 -1.41
C PHE A 182 -19.30 24.28 -1.81
N PHE A 183 -19.30 25.56 -1.44
CA PHE A 183 -18.19 26.48 -1.69
C PHE A 183 -16.88 25.99 -1.07
N ILE A 184 -16.90 25.58 0.21
CA ILE A 184 -15.74 25.01 0.89
C ILE A 184 -15.22 23.77 0.14
N SER A 185 -16.11 22.87 -0.27
CA SER A 185 -15.75 21.66 -1.01
C SER A 185 -15.11 21.92 -2.38
N THR A 186 -15.27 23.11 -2.97
CA THR A 186 -14.65 23.41 -4.28
C THR A 186 -13.13 23.58 -4.21
N HIS A 187 -12.59 24.03 -3.07
CA HIS A 187 -11.16 24.30 -2.91
C HIS A 187 -10.32 23.03 -3.09
N GLY A 188 -10.69 21.97 -2.37
CA GLY A 188 -10.04 20.66 -2.46
C GLY A 188 -10.16 20.04 -3.85
N ALA A 189 -11.33 20.11 -4.48
CA ALA A 189 -11.58 19.56 -5.81
C ALA A 189 -10.74 20.25 -6.91
N ARG A 190 -10.67 21.59 -6.87
CA ARG A 190 -9.86 22.37 -7.83
C ARG A 190 -8.37 22.10 -7.63
N LYS A 191 -7.89 22.12 -6.39
CA LYS A 191 -6.49 21.79 -6.08
C LYS A 191 -6.13 20.38 -6.55
N GLY A 192 -6.97 19.39 -6.27
CA GLY A 192 -6.76 18.01 -6.71
C GLY A 192 -6.68 17.86 -8.24
N SER A 193 -7.52 18.60 -8.98
CA SER A 193 -7.49 18.60 -10.45
C SER A 193 -6.21 19.22 -11.01
N THR A 194 -5.79 20.36 -10.44
CA THR A 194 -4.52 21.02 -10.83
C THR A 194 -3.31 20.17 -10.47
N ASP A 195 -3.26 19.62 -9.25
CA ASP A 195 -2.17 18.74 -8.79
C ASP A 195 -2.05 17.51 -9.68
N THR A 196 -3.17 16.95 -10.12
CA THR A 196 -3.18 15.80 -11.04
C THR A 196 -2.48 16.15 -12.35
N ALA A 197 -2.79 17.31 -12.94
CA ALA A 197 -2.15 17.76 -14.18
C ALA A 197 -0.65 18.04 -13.99
N LEU A 198 -0.28 18.77 -12.93
CA LEU A 198 1.12 19.13 -12.66
C LEU A 198 1.99 17.91 -12.35
N LYS A 199 1.53 17.06 -11.44
CA LYS A 199 2.30 15.90 -10.97
C LYS A 199 2.42 14.77 -12.02
N THR A 200 1.50 14.72 -13.00
CA THR A 200 1.62 13.80 -14.13
C THR A 200 2.87 14.12 -14.96
N ALA A 201 3.16 15.41 -15.18
CA ALA A 201 4.36 15.83 -15.89
C ALA A 201 5.64 15.45 -15.12
N GLU A 202 5.66 15.62 -13.81
CA GLU A 202 6.80 15.24 -12.95
C GLU A 202 7.07 13.73 -12.97
N SER A 203 6.01 12.91 -12.90
CA SER A 203 6.15 11.46 -12.98
C SER A 203 6.60 10.99 -14.37
N GLY A 204 6.10 11.63 -15.44
CA GLY A 204 6.55 11.36 -16.80
C GLY A 204 8.03 11.72 -17.00
N TYR A 205 8.46 12.84 -16.43
CA TYR A 205 9.86 13.25 -16.45
C TYR A 205 10.76 12.27 -15.68
N LEU A 206 10.36 11.84 -14.48
CA LEU A 206 11.08 10.82 -13.72
C LEU A 206 11.20 9.51 -14.53
N THR A 207 10.09 9.04 -15.12
CA THR A 207 10.08 7.82 -15.94
C THR A 207 11.05 7.93 -17.12
N ARG A 208 11.04 9.08 -17.82
CA ARG A 208 11.99 9.34 -18.92
C ARG A 208 13.44 9.26 -18.45
N ARG A 209 13.77 9.87 -17.31
CA ARG A 209 15.13 9.81 -16.73
C ARG A 209 15.55 8.40 -16.33
N LEU A 210 14.64 7.64 -15.75
CA LEU A 210 14.91 6.24 -15.40
C LEU A 210 15.18 5.39 -16.64
N VAL A 211 14.39 5.58 -17.71
CA VAL A 211 14.63 4.89 -18.99
C VAL A 211 15.98 5.29 -19.57
N ASP A 212 16.30 6.57 -19.62
CA ASP A 212 17.57 7.07 -20.18
C ASP A 212 18.80 6.49 -19.46
N VAL A 213 18.76 6.37 -18.12
CA VAL A 213 19.83 5.76 -17.32
C VAL A 213 19.94 4.24 -17.47
N SER A 214 18.83 3.56 -17.77
CA SER A 214 18.76 2.09 -17.72
C SER A 214 18.56 1.42 -19.08
N GLN A 215 18.43 2.17 -20.18
CA GLN A 215 18.14 1.62 -21.50
C GLN A 215 19.19 0.61 -21.99
N ASP A 216 20.45 0.78 -21.59
CA ASP A 216 21.56 -0.10 -21.99
C ASP A 216 21.68 -1.34 -21.09
N VAL A 217 20.86 -1.46 -20.03
CA VAL A 217 20.91 -2.61 -19.12
C VAL A 217 20.09 -3.76 -19.71
N ILE A 218 20.80 -4.66 -20.39
CA ILE A 218 20.27 -5.89 -20.99
C ILE A 218 20.85 -7.13 -20.30
N VAL A 219 20.20 -8.28 -20.50
CA VAL A 219 20.77 -9.58 -20.10
C VAL A 219 21.79 -10.02 -21.15
N VAL A 220 23.07 -10.06 -20.79
CA VAL A 220 24.17 -10.31 -21.75
C VAL A 220 24.65 -11.76 -21.78
N GLU A 221 24.55 -12.47 -20.66
CA GLU A 221 25.06 -13.84 -20.52
C GLU A 221 24.24 -14.65 -19.51
N GLU A 222 24.43 -15.97 -19.45
CA GLU A 222 23.71 -16.81 -18.50
C GLU A 222 24.26 -16.70 -17.06
N ASP A 223 25.58 -16.68 -16.89
CA ASP A 223 26.23 -16.68 -15.58
C ASP A 223 27.58 -15.96 -15.62
N CYS A 224 27.72 -14.91 -14.79
CA CYS A 224 28.97 -14.16 -14.64
C CYS A 224 30.01 -14.82 -13.71
N GLY A 225 29.71 -15.99 -13.15
CA GLY A 225 30.63 -16.73 -12.27
C GLY A 225 30.84 -16.12 -10.88
N THR A 226 30.13 -15.05 -10.52
CA THR A 226 30.25 -14.42 -9.19
C THR A 226 29.85 -15.38 -8.08
N GLU A 227 30.66 -15.45 -7.02
CA GLU A 227 30.32 -16.14 -5.77
C GLU A 227 29.66 -15.20 -4.76
N ARG A 228 29.62 -13.89 -5.07
CA ARG A 228 29.14 -12.85 -4.17
C ARG A 228 27.62 -12.82 -4.20
N GLY A 229 27.00 -13.00 -3.04
CA GLY A 229 25.57 -12.81 -2.85
C GLY A 229 25.25 -11.60 -1.97
N VAL A 230 23.95 -11.34 -1.85
CA VAL A 230 23.38 -10.39 -0.89
C VAL A 230 22.53 -11.18 0.10
N VAL A 231 22.74 -10.93 1.38
CA VAL A 231 21.93 -11.54 2.45
C VAL A 231 20.57 -10.84 2.48
N MET A 232 19.51 -11.60 2.22
CA MET A 232 18.14 -11.12 2.29
C MET A 232 17.50 -11.57 3.61
N ALA A 233 16.90 -10.62 4.31
CA ALA A 233 16.08 -10.81 5.50
C ALA A 233 14.73 -10.09 5.33
N SER A 234 13.76 -10.39 6.18
CA SER A 234 12.53 -9.60 6.26
C SER A 234 12.84 -8.13 6.58
N VAL A 235 12.13 -7.21 5.94
CA VAL A 235 12.28 -5.76 6.20
C VAL A 235 11.21 -5.31 7.17
N PHE A 236 11.65 -4.82 8.33
CA PHE A 236 10.79 -4.27 9.37
C PHE A 236 10.89 -2.75 9.38
N ASP A 237 9.75 -2.10 9.59
CA ASP A 237 9.64 -0.68 9.93
C ASP A 237 9.00 -0.61 11.31
N ASP A 238 9.82 -0.22 12.30
CA ASP A 238 9.59 -0.38 13.73
C ASP A 238 9.17 -1.80 14.12
N THR A 239 7.85 -2.06 14.13
CA THR A 239 7.24 -3.34 14.53
C THR A 239 6.47 -4.00 13.39
N LYS A 240 6.31 -3.32 12.26
CA LYS A 240 5.52 -3.80 11.13
C LYS A 240 6.45 -4.37 10.07
N GLU A 241 6.23 -5.64 9.73
CA GLU A 241 6.89 -6.25 8.57
C GLU A 241 6.35 -5.61 7.28
N ILE A 242 7.20 -4.88 6.55
CA ILE A 242 6.84 -4.26 5.27
C ILE A 242 6.94 -5.29 4.16
N VAL A 243 8.08 -5.99 4.07
CA VAL A 243 8.35 -6.96 3.01
C VAL A 243 8.77 -8.28 3.66
N PRO A 244 7.92 -9.31 3.58
CA PRO A 244 8.25 -10.64 4.06
C PRO A 244 9.42 -11.25 3.30
N LEU A 245 10.18 -12.13 3.97
CA LEU A 245 11.27 -12.88 3.35
C LEU A 245 10.79 -13.68 2.12
N TYR A 246 9.55 -14.20 2.14
CA TYR A 246 8.96 -14.95 1.02
C TYR A 246 9.06 -14.19 -0.31
N ASP A 247 8.55 -12.97 -0.34
CA ASP A 247 8.47 -12.15 -1.56
C ASP A 247 9.86 -11.76 -2.09
N ARG A 248 10.87 -11.74 -1.21
CA ARG A 248 12.26 -11.43 -1.57
C ARG A 248 13.01 -12.62 -2.16
N LEU A 249 12.61 -13.85 -1.81
CA LEU A 249 13.27 -15.08 -2.27
C LEU A 249 12.69 -15.63 -3.57
N VAL A 250 11.37 -15.54 -3.75
CA VAL A 250 10.68 -16.13 -4.89
C VAL A 250 11.25 -15.58 -6.21
N GLY A 251 11.69 -16.49 -7.08
CA GLY A 251 12.23 -16.14 -8.40
C GLY A 251 13.69 -15.67 -8.40
N ARG A 252 14.43 -15.83 -7.30
CA ARG A 252 15.87 -15.56 -7.21
C ARG A 252 16.69 -16.85 -7.20
N TYR A 253 17.99 -16.74 -7.48
CA TYR A 253 18.92 -17.87 -7.39
C TYR A 253 19.68 -17.85 -6.06
N ALA A 254 19.88 -19.01 -5.45
CA ALA A 254 20.68 -19.12 -4.23
C ALA A 254 22.17 -18.93 -4.52
N ALA A 255 22.85 -18.08 -3.73
CA ALA A 255 24.29 -17.88 -3.83
C ALA A 255 25.08 -18.97 -3.08
N LYS A 256 24.50 -19.49 -1.99
CA LYS A 256 25.02 -20.60 -1.18
C LYS A 256 23.95 -21.66 -0.95
N ASP A 257 24.39 -22.88 -0.63
CA ASP A 257 23.48 -23.97 -0.29
C ASP A 257 22.68 -23.62 0.97
N VAL A 258 21.35 -23.74 0.87
CA VAL A 258 20.44 -23.48 2.00
C VAL A 258 20.18 -24.79 2.73
N ILE A 259 20.79 -24.96 3.89
CA ILE A 259 20.76 -26.20 4.67
C ILE A 259 19.64 -26.14 5.72
N ASN A 260 18.95 -27.25 5.93
CA ASN A 260 17.96 -27.38 6.99
C ASN A 260 18.62 -27.35 8.38
N PRO A 261 18.27 -26.40 9.27
CA PRO A 261 18.84 -26.35 10.62
C PRO A 261 18.40 -27.52 11.51
N LYS A 262 17.29 -28.21 11.19
CA LYS A 262 16.70 -29.29 12.02
C LYS A 262 17.06 -30.70 11.55
N ALA A 263 17.29 -30.90 10.25
CA ALA A 263 17.68 -32.20 9.69
C ALA A 263 19.07 -32.06 9.05
N LYS A 264 20.09 -32.66 9.67
CA LYS A 264 21.52 -32.36 9.46
C LYS A 264 22.11 -32.75 8.09
N ASN A 265 21.30 -32.96 7.05
CA ASN A 265 21.76 -33.29 5.69
C ASN A 265 20.73 -33.03 4.57
N GLU A 266 19.65 -32.29 4.85
CA GLU A 266 18.68 -31.92 3.82
C GLU A 266 18.95 -30.50 3.33
N VAL A 267 19.34 -30.39 2.05
CA VAL A 267 19.56 -29.11 1.38
C VAL A 267 18.24 -28.72 0.70
N TYR A 268 17.66 -27.58 1.10
CA TYR A 268 16.43 -27.07 0.48
C TYR A 268 16.68 -26.58 -0.95
N VAL A 269 17.82 -25.90 -1.16
CA VAL A 269 18.23 -25.32 -2.46
C VAL A 269 19.74 -25.40 -2.57
N LYS A 270 20.25 -25.91 -3.70
CA LYS A 270 21.68 -25.86 -3.99
C LYS A 270 22.09 -24.51 -4.58
N ARG A 271 23.37 -24.17 -4.49
CA ARG A 271 23.94 -23.00 -5.16
C ARG A 271 23.59 -23.01 -6.65
N ASN A 272 23.22 -21.83 -7.16
CA ASN A 272 22.78 -21.59 -8.54
C ASN A 272 21.46 -22.28 -8.94
N GLU A 273 20.66 -22.74 -7.97
CA GLU A 273 19.31 -23.21 -8.22
C GLU A 273 18.28 -22.12 -7.97
N LEU A 274 17.22 -22.12 -8.79
CA LEU A 274 16.14 -21.12 -8.73
C LEU A 274 15.20 -21.44 -7.56
N ILE A 275 14.96 -20.46 -6.71
CA ILE A 275 14.03 -20.57 -5.60
C ILE A 275 12.60 -20.42 -6.12
N THR A 276 11.86 -21.53 -6.17
CA THR A 276 10.44 -21.54 -6.52
C THR A 276 9.56 -21.23 -5.30
N GLU A 277 8.28 -20.95 -5.52
CA GLU A 277 7.30 -20.67 -4.46
C GLU A 277 7.20 -21.79 -3.41
N GLU A 278 7.32 -23.05 -3.84
CA GLU A 278 7.26 -24.22 -2.97
C GLU A 278 8.50 -24.30 -2.08
N ILE A 279 9.67 -24.05 -2.67
CA ILE A 279 10.92 -24.08 -1.93
C ILE A 279 11.00 -22.90 -0.96
N ALA A 280 10.59 -21.70 -1.39
CA ALA A 280 10.50 -20.53 -0.52
C ALA A 280 9.57 -20.79 0.69
N ALA A 281 8.43 -21.44 0.47
CA ALA A 281 7.53 -21.82 1.56
C ALA A 281 8.17 -22.84 2.52
N SER A 282 8.92 -23.82 2.01
CA SER A 282 9.66 -24.79 2.84
C SER A 282 10.76 -24.12 3.67
N ILE A 283 11.52 -23.18 3.09
CA ILE A 283 12.57 -22.42 3.79
C ILE A 283 11.99 -21.63 4.97
N ILE A 284 10.85 -20.97 4.77
CA ILE A 284 10.20 -20.19 5.82
C ILE A 284 9.62 -21.10 6.91
N LYS A 285 9.00 -22.22 6.53
CA LYS A 285 8.50 -23.22 7.47
C LYS A 285 9.62 -23.83 8.33
N ALA A 286 10.85 -23.87 7.80
CA ALA A 286 12.02 -24.31 8.53
C ALA A 286 12.47 -23.31 9.62
N GLY A 287 12.03 -22.05 9.54
CA GLY A 287 12.41 -20.98 10.47
C GLY A 287 13.73 -20.30 10.12
N ILE A 288 14.11 -20.27 8.83
CA ILE A 288 15.33 -19.58 8.38
C ILE A 288 15.02 -18.08 8.22
N GLU A 289 15.75 -17.23 8.96
CA GLU A 289 15.51 -15.77 9.00
C GLU A 289 16.25 -15.00 7.90
N SER A 290 17.34 -15.55 7.37
CA SER A 290 18.10 -14.91 6.30
C SER A 290 18.68 -15.92 5.31
N VAL A 291 18.70 -15.55 4.03
CA VAL A 291 19.22 -16.39 2.94
C VAL A 291 20.08 -15.53 2.02
N GLU A 292 21.23 -16.05 1.62
CA GLU A 292 22.11 -15.39 0.68
C GLU A 292 21.73 -15.73 -0.77
N ILE A 293 21.29 -14.71 -1.51
CA ILE A 293 20.85 -14.85 -2.91
C ILE A 293 21.81 -14.14 -3.86
N ARG A 294 21.80 -14.55 -5.12
CA ARG A 294 22.40 -13.78 -6.21
C ARG A 294 21.54 -12.56 -6.50
N SER A 295 22.20 -11.43 -6.79
CA SER A 295 21.55 -10.15 -7.05
C SER A 295 22.30 -9.40 -8.16
N ASN A 296 21.60 -8.47 -8.81
CA ASN A 296 22.18 -7.58 -9.81
C ASN A 296 23.29 -6.69 -9.21
N LEU A 297 23.22 -6.40 -7.90
CA LEU A 297 24.20 -5.55 -7.21
C LEU A 297 25.61 -6.18 -7.14
N THR A 298 25.71 -7.50 -7.25
CA THR A 298 26.98 -8.25 -7.13
C THR A 298 27.39 -8.93 -8.44
N CYS A 299 26.73 -8.59 -9.55
CA CYS A 299 26.99 -9.14 -10.87
C CYS A 299 28.32 -8.61 -11.44
N ASN A 300 29.08 -9.47 -12.12
CA ASN A 300 30.35 -9.13 -12.76
C ASN A 300 30.26 -8.99 -14.29
N SER A 301 29.05 -9.04 -14.85
CA SER A 301 28.86 -8.95 -16.30
C SER A 301 29.22 -7.55 -16.81
N ASP A 302 29.96 -7.47 -17.91
CA ASP A 302 30.25 -6.21 -18.58
C ASP A 302 29.02 -5.70 -19.32
N ASN A 303 28.69 -4.41 -19.15
CA ASN A 303 27.59 -3.71 -19.85
C ASN A 303 26.22 -4.43 -19.78
N GLY A 304 25.85 -4.98 -18.62
CA GLY A 304 24.55 -5.61 -18.43
C GLY A 304 24.47 -6.42 -17.15
N VAL A 305 23.58 -7.41 -17.14
CA VAL A 305 23.43 -8.38 -16.06
C VAL A 305 23.40 -9.80 -16.60
N CYS A 306 23.84 -10.78 -15.82
CA CYS A 306 23.63 -12.19 -16.17
C CYS A 306 22.25 -12.69 -15.75
N ALA A 307 21.75 -13.70 -16.45
CA ALA A 307 20.44 -14.29 -16.20
C ALA A 307 20.28 -14.84 -14.77
N LYS A 308 21.33 -15.45 -14.20
CA LYS A 308 21.30 -15.98 -12.83
C LYS A 308 21.32 -14.89 -11.75
N CYS A 309 21.95 -13.75 -11.98
CA CYS A 309 21.89 -12.63 -11.03
C CYS A 309 20.53 -11.93 -11.07
N TYR A 310 19.91 -11.86 -12.26
CA TYR A 310 18.57 -11.29 -12.44
C TYR A 310 17.47 -12.17 -11.82
N GLY A 311 17.44 -13.46 -12.19
CA GLY A 311 16.45 -14.41 -11.72
C GLY A 311 15.34 -14.70 -12.74
N ARG A 312 14.10 -14.66 -12.24
CA ARG A 312 12.88 -14.97 -12.99
C ARG A 312 12.35 -13.74 -13.74
N ASN A 313 11.91 -13.94 -14.97
CA ASN A 313 11.11 -12.96 -15.69
C ASN A 313 9.68 -12.97 -15.11
N LEU A 314 9.23 -11.81 -14.62
CA LEU A 314 7.93 -11.64 -13.95
C LEU A 314 6.74 -11.70 -14.92
N ALA A 315 6.95 -11.48 -16.21
CA ALA A 315 5.89 -11.52 -17.23
C ALA A 315 5.58 -12.96 -17.67
N THR A 316 6.61 -13.76 -17.89
CA THR A 316 6.48 -15.15 -18.37
C THR A 316 6.52 -16.18 -17.25
N ASN A 317 6.93 -15.76 -16.05
CA ASN A 317 7.11 -16.64 -14.90
C ASN A 317 8.14 -17.76 -15.14
N THR A 318 9.05 -17.59 -16.10
CA THR A 318 10.18 -18.48 -16.40
C THR A 318 11.51 -17.78 -16.09
N ARG A 319 12.64 -18.47 -16.30
CA ARG A 319 13.95 -17.81 -16.30
C ARG A 319 13.99 -16.70 -17.36
N VAL A 320 14.75 -15.64 -17.08
CA VAL A 320 14.99 -14.56 -18.05
C VAL A 320 15.86 -15.05 -19.21
N GLU A 321 15.57 -14.59 -20.43
CA GLU A 321 16.36 -14.92 -21.62
C GLU A 321 17.46 -13.89 -21.89
N VAL A 322 18.51 -14.33 -22.59
CA VAL A 322 19.60 -13.43 -23.02
C VAL A 322 19.06 -12.49 -24.11
N GLY A 323 19.34 -11.20 -23.97
CA GLY A 323 18.85 -10.13 -24.83
C GLY A 323 17.63 -9.39 -24.31
N GLU A 324 17.05 -9.77 -23.17
CA GLU A 324 15.93 -9.03 -22.57
C GLU A 324 16.37 -7.65 -22.05
N ALA A 325 15.61 -6.61 -22.41
CA ALA A 325 15.82 -5.22 -21.99
C ALA A 325 15.27 -4.94 -20.58
N VAL A 326 15.89 -5.58 -19.58
CA VAL A 326 15.43 -5.55 -18.19
C VAL A 326 15.49 -4.15 -17.55
N GLY A 327 16.38 -3.28 -18.01
CA GLY A 327 16.47 -1.90 -17.52
C GLY A 327 15.24 -1.07 -17.87
N VAL A 328 14.80 -1.10 -19.13
CA VAL A 328 13.58 -0.40 -19.57
C VAL A 328 12.34 -0.91 -18.83
N VAL A 329 12.24 -2.24 -18.66
CA VAL A 329 11.14 -2.86 -17.89
C VAL A 329 11.13 -2.38 -16.45
N ALA A 330 12.30 -2.31 -15.79
CA ALA A 330 12.41 -1.80 -14.43
C ALA A 330 12.02 -0.32 -14.34
N ALA A 331 12.50 0.51 -15.28
CA ALA A 331 12.19 1.94 -15.32
C ALA A 331 10.68 2.21 -15.49
N GLN A 332 10.01 1.47 -16.38
CA GLN A 332 8.56 1.56 -16.55
C GLN A 332 7.80 1.07 -15.32
N SER A 333 8.24 -0.03 -14.71
CA SER A 333 7.63 -0.60 -13.51
C SER A 333 7.69 0.33 -12.29
N ILE A 334 8.72 1.18 -12.21
CA ILE A 334 8.86 2.21 -11.17
C ILE A 334 8.09 3.49 -11.56
N GLY A 335 8.14 3.86 -12.83
CA GLY A 335 7.56 5.10 -13.35
C GLY A 335 6.03 5.10 -13.42
N GLU A 336 5.41 3.99 -13.84
CA GLU A 336 3.95 3.89 -13.98
C GLU A 336 3.24 4.12 -12.64
N PRO A 337 3.60 3.45 -11.52
CA PRO A 337 2.99 3.73 -10.22
C PRO A 337 3.24 5.16 -9.73
N GLY A 338 4.31 5.82 -10.17
CA GLY A 338 4.57 7.23 -9.88
C GLY A 338 3.41 8.15 -10.31
N THR A 339 2.77 7.84 -11.44
CA THR A 339 1.58 8.57 -11.91
C THR A 339 0.37 8.26 -11.03
N GLN A 340 0.24 7.03 -10.52
CA GLN A 340 -0.86 6.64 -9.64
C GLN A 340 -0.75 7.25 -8.24
N LEU A 341 0.47 7.32 -7.69
CA LEU A 341 0.75 7.95 -6.40
C LEU A 341 0.33 9.42 -6.39
N THR A 342 0.43 10.09 -7.54
CA THR A 342 0.05 11.49 -7.70
C THR A 342 -1.43 11.67 -8.06
N MET A 343 -2.04 10.71 -8.77
CA MET A 343 -3.47 10.70 -9.07
C MET A 343 -4.36 10.36 -7.85
N ARG A 344 -3.86 9.71 -6.80
CA ARG A 344 -4.66 9.38 -5.59
C ARG A 344 -5.25 10.59 -4.89
N THR A 345 -4.60 11.76 -4.99
CA THR A 345 -5.13 13.05 -4.48
C THR A 345 -6.49 13.43 -5.09
N PHE A 346 -6.79 12.97 -6.31
CA PHE A 346 -8.09 13.21 -6.97
C PHE A 346 -9.21 12.38 -6.34
N HIS A 347 -8.94 11.13 -5.98
CA HIS A 347 -9.95 10.20 -5.47
C HIS A 347 -10.41 10.53 -4.04
N THR A 348 -9.59 11.21 -3.25
CA THR A 348 -9.95 11.64 -1.89
C THR A 348 -10.68 12.98 -1.88
N GLY A 349 -10.71 13.72 -2.99
CA GLY A 349 -11.49 14.96 -3.14
C GLY A 349 -11.09 16.09 -2.17
N GLY A 350 -9.87 16.03 -1.60
CA GLY A 350 -9.38 17.00 -0.61
C GLY A 350 -9.85 16.75 0.83
N VAL A 351 -10.45 15.58 1.13
CA VAL A 351 -10.76 15.18 2.51
C VAL A 351 -9.47 14.91 3.27
N ALA A 352 -9.35 15.52 4.46
CA ALA A 352 -8.14 15.53 5.27
C ALA A 352 -7.77 14.19 5.95
N SER A 353 -8.45 13.09 5.64
CA SER A 353 -8.36 11.83 6.39
C SER A 353 -7.31 10.85 5.87
N THR A 354 -6.44 11.26 4.94
CA THR A 354 -5.34 10.41 4.47
C THR A 354 -4.04 11.10 4.80
N SER A 355 -3.18 10.43 5.58
CA SER A 355 -1.81 10.85 5.82
C SER A 355 -1.19 11.33 4.51
N ASP A 356 -0.53 12.48 4.58
CA ASP A 356 -0.11 13.25 3.42
C ASP A 356 0.90 12.44 2.57
N ILE A 357 0.39 11.66 1.60
CA ILE A 357 1.18 10.86 0.64
C ILE A 357 2.05 11.76 -0.24
N THR A 358 1.92 13.09 -0.14
CA THR A 358 2.74 14.07 -0.87
C THR A 358 4.24 13.97 -0.59
N GLN A 359 4.69 13.22 0.42
CA GLN A 359 6.10 12.84 0.53
C GLN A 359 6.57 11.85 -0.54
N GLY A 360 5.67 11.09 -1.18
CA GLY A 360 6.02 9.93 -2.03
C GLY A 360 6.93 10.26 -3.22
N LEU A 361 6.42 11.01 -4.22
CA LEU A 361 7.19 11.30 -5.43
C LEU A 361 8.43 12.19 -5.18
N PRO A 362 8.35 13.28 -4.38
CA PRO A 362 9.53 14.09 -4.05
C PRO A 362 10.62 13.27 -3.35
N ARG A 363 10.25 12.35 -2.46
CA ARG A 363 11.21 11.46 -1.79
C ARG A 363 11.84 10.47 -2.76
N ILE A 364 11.06 9.90 -3.67
CA ILE A 364 11.57 9.00 -4.72
C ILE A 364 12.58 9.74 -5.61
N GLN A 365 12.24 10.96 -6.05
CA GLN A 365 13.15 11.80 -6.83
C GLN A 365 14.43 12.14 -6.04
N GLU A 366 14.30 12.50 -4.77
CA GLU A 366 15.45 12.79 -3.90
C GLU A 366 16.41 11.60 -3.79
N LEU A 367 15.87 10.39 -3.66
CA LEU A 367 16.65 9.14 -3.61
C LEU A 367 17.34 8.82 -4.93
N PHE A 368 16.63 8.89 -6.06
CA PHE A 368 17.22 8.59 -7.38
C PHE A 368 18.22 9.64 -7.86
N GLU A 369 18.07 10.89 -7.42
CA GLU A 369 18.97 11.98 -7.77
C GLU A 369 20.10 12.19 -6.75
N ALA A 370 20.20 11.33 -5.73
CA ALA A 370 21.17 11.43 -4.64
C ALA A 370 21.22 12.84 -4.01
N ARG A 371 20.04 13.48 -3.87
CA ARG A 371 19.92 14.81 -3.28
C ARG A 371 20.03 14.72 -1.75
N ASN A 372 20.48 15.82 -1.16
CA ASN A 372 20.51 15.98 0.29
C ASN A 372 19.08 15.99 0.87
N PRO A 373 18.76 15.11 1.84
CA PRO A 373 17.43 15.10 2.44
C PRO A 373 17.13 16.37 3.21
N LYS A 374 15.85 16.77 3.24
CA LYS A 374 15.40 17.93 4.03
C LYS A 374 15.53 17.67 5.54
N GLY A 375 15.11 16.49 6.00
CA GLY A 375 15.28 16.03 7.38
C GLY A 375 16.54 15.17 7.51
N LYS A 376 17.72 15.79 7.44
CA LYS A 376 18.99 15.07 7.55
C LYS A 376 19.13 14.44 8.93
N ALA A 377 19.40 13.15 8.97
CA ALA A 377 19.90 12.49 10.16
C ALA A 377 21.43 12.48 10.14
N ILE A 378 22.06 12.64 11.30
CA ILE A 378 23.51 12.54 11.45
C ILE A 378 23.84 11.08 11.72
N LEU A 379 24.75 10.53 10.91
CA LEU A 379 25.28 9.19 11.10
C LEU A 379 26.59 9.26 11.90
N SER A 380 26.81 8.29 12.77
CA SER A 380 28.12 8.12 13.40
C SER A 380 29.12 7.62 12.36
N GLU A 381 30.28 8.25 12.29
CA GLU A 381 31.39 7.81 11.43
C GLU A 381 32.21 6.70 12.10
N VAL A 382 32.02 6.51 13.41
CA VAL A 382 32.75 5.54 14.22
C VAL A 382 31.80 4.56 14.90
N ASP A 383 32.25 3.31 15.01
CA ASP A 383 31.61 2.33 15.88
C ASP A 383 31.95 2.68 17.34
N GLY A 384 30.98 2.67 18.23
CA GLY A 384 31.25 3.03 19.62
C GLY A 384 30.03 2.94 20.51
N LYS A 385 30.21 3.34 21.76
CA LYS A 385 29.12 3.47 22.73
C LYS A 385 28.79 4.93 22.96
N VAL A 386 27.51 5.25 22.98
CA VAL A 386 27.04 6.58 23.40
C VAL A 386 27.37 6.76 24.88
N LYS A 387 28.27 7.71 25.18
CA LYS A 387 28.70 8.04 26.55
C LYS A 387 27.79 9.07 27.20
N ALA A 388 27.39 10.09 26.45
CA ALA A 388 26.59 11.20 26.95
C ALA A 388 25.69 11.77 25.85
N VAL A 389 24.53 12.27 26.27
CA VAL A 389 23.58 13.02 25.43
C VAL A 389 23.27 14.33 26.17
N ASP A 390 23.94 15.39 25.79
CA ASP A 390 23.80 16.71 26.41
C ASP A 390 22.81 17.55 25.61
N ARG A 391 21.61 17.75 26.16
CA ARG A 391 20.60 18.61 25.55
C ARG A 391 20.85 20.07 25.91
N GLN A 392 21.18 20.89 24.92
CA GLN A 392 21.37 22.33 25.10
C GLN A 392 20.04 23.09 24.99
N ARG A 393 20.00 24.28 25.60
CA ARG A 393 18.86 25.21 25.48
C ARG A 393 18.79 25.71 24.03
N GLY A 394 17.68 25.41 23.34
CA GLY A 394 17.50 25.71 21.93
C GLY A 394 17.18 24.48 21.06
N GLY A 395 17.08 23.29 21.64
CA GLY A 395 16.68 22.07 20.93
C GLY A 395 17.85 21.29 20.30
N VAL A 396 19.07 21.80 20.42
CA VAL A 396 20.30 21.14 19.94
C VAL A 396 20.78 20.12 20.97
N SER A 397 21.08 18.90 20.53
CA SER A 397 21.59 17.82 21.38
C SER A 397 23.01 17.44 20.96
N ILE A 398 23.96 17.44 21.88
CA ILE A 398 25.31 16.95 21.62
C ILE A 398 25.41 15.51 22.09
N ILE A 399 25.65 14.59 21.16
CA ILE A 399 25.86 13.17 21.42
C ILE A 399 27.37 12.90 21.41
N THR A 400 27.89 12.36 22.52
CA THR A 400 29.30 11.94 22.61
C THR A 400 29.39 10.43 22.47
N ILE A 401 30.12 9.97 21.46
CA ILE A 401 30.39 8.55 21.19
C ILE A 401 31.85 8.25 21.53
N VAL A 402 32.08 7.15 22.23
CA VAL A 402 33.42 6.64 22.56
C VAL A 402 33.70 5.39 21.74
N ASP A 403 34.76 5.43 20.94
CA ASP A 403 35.26 4.28 20.18
C ASP A 403 36.05 3.32 21.10
N LYS A 404 36.37 2.11 20.62
CA LYS A 404 37.13 1.06 21.29
C LYS A 404 38.52 1.50 21.77
N GLU A 405 39.08 2.56 21.21
CA GLU A 405 40.36 3.18 21.63
C GLU A 405 40.19 4.34 22.63
N ASP A 406 39.02 4.47 23.27
CA ASP A 406 38.67 5.54 24.21
C ASP A 406 38.76 6.97 23.64
N LYS A 407 38.69 7.11 22.30
CA LYS A 407 38.60 8.41 21.63
C LYS A 407 37.15 8.90 21.62
N GLU A 408 36.95 10.16 21.99
CA GLU A 408 35.63 10.81 22.03
C GLU A 408 35.33 11.54 20.72
N PHE A 409 34.16 11.24 20.15
CA PHE A 409 33.61 11.91 18.97
C PHE A 409 32.30 12.60 19.37
N LYS A 410 32.16 13.88 19.04
CA LYS A 410 30.99 14.69 19.40
C LYS A 410 30.18 15.03 18.15
N TYR A 411 28.90 14.68 18.18
CA TYR A 411 27.94 14.93 17.11
C TYR A 411 26.87 15.91 17.60
N THR A 412 26.61 16.97 16.84
CA THR A 412 25.62 17.99 17.18
C THR A 412 24.35 17.75 16.36
N VAL A 413 23.29 17.27 17.00
CA VAL A 413 22.00 16.89 16.39
C VAL A 413 20.92 17.93 16.65
#